data_AF-A0A7C5YS83-F1
#
_entry.id   AF-A0A7C5YS83-F1
#
_cell.length_a   1.000
_cell.length_b   1.000
_cell.length_c   1.000
_cell.angle_alpha   90.00
_cell.angle_beta   90.00
_cell.angle_gamma   90.00
#
_symmetry.space_group_name_H-M   'P 1'
#
loop_
_entity.id
_entity.type
_entity.pdbx_description
1 polymer ?
#
loop_
_entity_poly.entity_id
_entity_poly.type
_entity_poly.pdbx_seq_one_letter_code
_entity_poly.pdbx_strand_id
1 'polypeptide(L)'
;MAICPECGGEIRGAEKICPSCGANLEPKPEIKPLPKALHPYAFLAYVLILSLLIIGLQVRNKFLKNLGSQEAEQVSSEQISQKEESQSQPLFLTGSDKLYLEVINYNQKLSPFFDQLKKIAQELSSSDYKLSTARWQELIQQLDQISNLTQNLSPPGNLGPCRAMLKNSIEQMKTATNALSNYTHNPDPKIKTIFEENLLTSRSQINYCQELIEQVTKELIPELSTNKEIIEKELQKFPPEPSSPETTAPLPQPSEPAPISQETIQEGATNTPLPENAVPPPLP
;
A
#
# COMPACT_ATOMS: atom_id res chain seq x y z
N MET A 1 -43.37 13.17 31.26
CA MET A 1 -41.97 13.26 31.72
C MET A 1 -41.44 11.85 31.77
N ALA A 2 -40.32 11.59 31.10
CA ALA A 2 -39.68 10.28 31.09
C ALA A 2 -38.41 10.34 31.95
N ILE A 3 -38.02 9.23 32.57
CA ILE A 3 -36.78 9.13 33.35
C ILE A 3 -35.76 8.37 32.51
N CYS A 4 -34.54 8.87 32.43
CA CYS A 4 -33.46 8.20 31.71
C CYS A 4 -33.15 6.85 32.37
N PRO A 5 -33.19 5.72 31.63
CA PRO A 5 -32.94 4.40 32.21
C PRO A 5 -31.49 4.21 32.65
N GLU A 6 -30.55 4.94 32.06
CA GLU A 6 -29.12 4.82 32.36
C GLU A 6 -28.70 5.63 33.60
N CYS A 7 -29.26 6.82 33.82
CA CYS A 7 -28.79 7.74 34.87
C CYS A 7 -29.86 8.25 35.84
N GLY A 8 -31.14 7.97 35.61
CA GLY A 8 -32.24 8.44 36.45
C GLY A 8 -32.61 9.92 36.29
N GLY A 9 -31.98 10.65 35.36
CA GLY A 9 -32.28 12.07 35.09
C GLY A 9 -33.65 12.28 34.43
N GLU A 10 -34.30 13.40 34.73
CA GLU A 10 -35.58 13.78 34.11
C GLU A 10 -35.39 14.26 32.67
N ILE A 11 -36.11 13.64 31.72
CA ILE A 11 -36.11 14.00 30.30
C ILE A 11 -37.34 14.84 29.99
N ARG A 12 -37.09 16.07 29.53
CA ARG A 12 -38.12 17.04 29.12
C ARG A 12 -38.41 16.90 27.62
N GLY A 13 -39.38 16.06 27.26
CA GLY A 13 -39.90 15.99 25.89
C GLY A 13 -39.34 14.83 25.06
N ALA A 14 -39.25 15.04 23.74
CA ALA A 14 -38.89 14.04 22.72
C ALA A 14 -37.39 14.07 22.34
N GLU A 15 -36.52 14.38 23.30
CA GLU A 15 -35.08 14.44 23.07
C GLU A 15 -34.51 13.03 22.82
N LYS A 16 -33.70 12.90 21.76
CA LYS A 16 -33.06 11.62 21.36
C LYS A 16 -31.87 11.26 22.24
N ILE A 17 -31.31 12.23 22.97
CA ILE A 17 -30.11 12.06 23.78
C ILE A 17 -30.40 12.61 25.17
N CYS A 18 -30.06 11.87 26.21
CA CYS A 18 -30.22 12.32 27.58
C CYS A 18 -29.29 13.52 27.87
N PRO A 19 -29.81 14.68 28.31
CA PRO A 19 -28.98 15.86 28.57
C PRO A 19 -28.06 15.69 29.79
N SER A 20 -28.39 14.77 30.71
CA SER A 20 -27.60 14.55 31.93
C SER A 20 -26.38 13.64 31.73
N CYS A 21 -26.48 12.61 30.88
CA CYS A 21 -25.42 11.62 30.71
C CYS A 21 -25.00 11.35 29.26
N GLY A 22 -25.67 11.93 28.27
CA GLY A 22 -25.37 11.72 26.84
C GLY A 22 -25.84 10.37 26.27
N ALA A 23 -26.59 9.57 27.02
CA ALA A 23 -27.12 8.28 26.52
C ALA A 23 -28.11 8.50 25.37
N ASN A 24 -27.98 7.72 24.29
CA ASN A 24 -28.94 7.72 23.19
C ASN A 24 -30.21 6.96 23.59
N LEU A 25 -31.34 7.64 23.55
CA LEU A 25 -32.66 7.16 23.97
C LEU A 25 -33.50 6.66 22.79
N GLU A 26 -32.97 6.70 21.56
CA GLU A 26 -33.67 6.13 20.42
C GLU A 26 -33.87 4.62 20.66
N PRO A 27 -35.11 4.12 20.55
CA PRO A 27 -35.38 2.70 20.71
C PRO A 27 -34.56 1.95 19.68
N LYS A 28 -33.64 1.10 20.16
CA LYS A 28 -32.79 0.24 19.33
C LYS A 28 -33.72 -0.44 18.32
N PRO A 29 -33.53 -0.27 17.00
CA PRO A 29 -34.44 -0.83 16.02
C PRO A 29 -34.54 -2.32 16.29
N GLU A 30 -35.75 -2.81 16.57
CA GLU A 30 -36.00 -4.23 16.76
C GLU A 30 -35.50 -4.94 15.51
N ILE A 31 -34.37 -5.62 15.63
CA ILE A 31 -33.83 -6.44 14.56
C ILE A 31 -34.82 -7.59 14.41
N LYS A 32 -35.78 -7.43 13.48
CA LYS A 32 -36.71 -8.49 13.12
C LYS A 32 -35.85 -9.73 12.81
N PRO A 33 -36.05 -10.86 13.51
CA PRO A 33 -35.25 -12.05 13.28
C PRO A 33 -35.38 -12.43 11.81
N LEU A 34 -34.23 -12.52 11.14
CA LEU A 34 -34.15 -12.87 9.72
C LEU A 34 -34.93 -14.17 9.49
N PRO A 35 -35.83 -14.24 8.48
CA PRO A 35 -36.64 -15.43 8.25
C PRO A 35 -35.73 -16.63 7.99
N LYS A 36 -35.83 -17.66 8.85
CA LYS A 36 -35.04 -18.91 8.82
C LYS A 36 -35.27 -19.77 7.57
N ALA A 37 -36.02 -19.29 6.58
CA ALA A 37 -36.43 -20.04 5.40
C ALA A 37 -35.38 -20.12 4.27
N LEU A 38 -34.24 -19.43 4.38
CA LEU A 38 -33.22 -19.40 3.32
C LEU A 38 -32.16 -20.52 3.41
N HIS A 39 -32.35 -21.49 4.30
CA HIS A 39 -31.32 -22.49 4.61
C HIS A 39 -31.03 -23.54 3.52
N PRO A 40 -32.01 -24.06 2.74
CA PRO A 40 -31.70 -25.12 1.76
C PRO A 40 -31.00 -24.57 0.50
N TYR A 41 -31.33 -23.34 0.10
CA TYR A 41 -30.70 -22.70 -1.06
C TYR A 41 -29.28 -22.21 -0.77
N ALA A 42 -29.00 -21.78 0.46
CA ALA A 42 -27.64 -21.42 0.88
C ALA A 42 -26.68 -22.60 0.79
N PHE A 43 -27.13 -23.80 1.17
CA PHE A 43 -26.33 -25.02 1.05
C PHE A 43 -26.06 -25.39 -0.41
N LEU A 44 -27.08 -25.34 -1.28
CA LEU A 44 -26.91 -25.58 -2.71
C LEU A 44 -25.97 -24.57 -3.37
N ALA A 45 -26.11 -23.28 -3.05
CA ALA A 45 -25.21 -22.24 -3.56
C ALA A 45 -23.76 -22.48 -3.12
N TYR A 46 -23.55 -22.88 -1.86
CA TYR A 46 -22.22 -23.22 -1.34
C TYR A 46 -21.61 -24.42 -2.09
N VAL A 47 -22.37 -25.49 -2.31
CA VAL A 47 -21.89 -26.66 -3.08
C VAL A 47 -21.55 -26.27 -4.53
N LEU A 48 -22.34 -25.41 -5.16
CA LEU A 48 -22.12 -24.95 -6.52
C LEU A 48 -20.83 -24.12 -6.62
N ILE A 49 -20.61 -23.18 -5.68
CA ILE A 49 -19.36 -22.40 -5.58
C ILE A 49 -18.16 -23.32 -5.37
N LEU A 50 -18.26 -24.29 -4.46
CA LEU A 50 -17.19 -25.24 -4.17
C LEU A 50 -16.83 -26.08 -5.41
N SER A 51 -17.84 -26.52 -6.18
CA SER A 51 -17.63 -27.28 -7.41
C SER A 51 -16.92 -26.47 -8.49
N LEU A 52 -17.27 -25.18 -8.66
CA LEU A 52 -16.60 -24.28 -9.60
C LEU A 52 -15.14 -24.03 -9.22
N LEU A 53 -14.84 -23.90 -7.92
CA LEU A 53 -13.46 -23.78 -7.44
C LEU A 53 -12.62 -25.03 -7.74
N ILE A 54 -13.18 -26.23 -7.53
CA ILE A 54 -12.50 -27.48 -7.85
C ILE A 54 -12.22 -27.58 -9.35
N ILE A 55 -13.21 -27.27 -10.20
CA ILE A 55 -13.03 -27.26 -11.66
C ILE A 55 -11.94 -26.25 -12.06
N GLY A 56 -11.97 -25.03 -11.50
CA GLY A 56 -10.96 -24.01 -11.77
C GLY A 56 -9.53 -24.46 -11.40
N LEU A 57 -9.38 -25.15 -10.26
CA LEU A 57 -8.09 -25.72 -9.83
C LEU A 57 -7.62 -26.83 -10.77
N GLN A 58 -8.51 -27.70 -11.24
CA GLN A 58 -8.18 -28.76 -12.21
C GLN A 58 -7.73 -28.18 -13.55
N VAL A 59 -8.44 -27.17 -14.07
CA VAL A 59 -8.08 -26.47 -15.32
C VAL A 59 -6.71 -25.80 -15.18
N ARG A 60 -6.46 -25.09 -14.08
CA ARG A 60 -5.16 -24.45 -13.82
C ARG A 60 -4.03 -25.47 -13.74
N ASN A 61 -4.23 -26.60 -13.06
CA ASN A 61 -3.21 -27.65 -12.94
C ASN A 61 -2.90 -28.28 -14.31
N LYS A 62 -3.93 -28.51 -15.14
CA LYS A 62 -3.76 -29.01 -16.51
C LYS A 62 -3.04 -28.00 -17.41
N PHE A 63 -3.33 -26.71 -17.26
CA PHE A 63 -2.67 -25.64 -18.01
C PHE A 63 -1.18 -25.52 -17.65
N LEU A 64 -0.85 -25.60 -16.36
CA LEU A 64 0.55 -25.57 -15.89
C LEU A 64 1.35 -26.79 -16.37
N LYS A 65 0.74 -27.98 -16.43
CA LYS A 65 1.39 -29.17 -17.01
C LYS A 65 1.68 -29.03 -18.50
N ASN A 66 0.80 -28.38 -19.26
CA ASN A 66 1.01 -28.14 -20.68
C ASN A 66 2.12 -27.10 -20.94
N LEU A 67 2.24 -26.07 -20.09
CA LEU A 67 3.33 -25.09 -20.19
C LEU A 67 4.71 -25.73 -19.96
N GLY A 68 4.84 -26.56 -18.92
CA GLY A 68 6.11 -27.23 -18.63
C GLY A 68 6.55 -28.27 -19.68
N SER A 69 5.60 -28.78 -20.48
CA SER A 69 5.93 -29.78 -21.52
C SER A 69 6.43 -29.15 -22.82
N GLN A 70 6.13 -27.87 -23.10
CA GLN A 70 6.67 -27.18 -24.28
C GLN A 70 8.13 -26.72 -24.08
N GLU A 71 8.53 -26.36 -22.86
CA GLU A 71 9.91 -25.94 -22.59
C GLU A 71 10.91 -27.11 -22.68
N ALA A 72 10.48 -28.35 -22.40
CA ALA A 72 11.36 -29.52 -22.46
C ALA A 72 11.68 -29.98 -23.90
N GLU A 73 10.82 -29.68 -24.87
CA GLU A 73 11.00 -30.14 -26.26
C GLU A 73 11.79 -29.13 -27.11
N GLN A 74 11.85 -27.85 -26.71
CA GLN A 74 12.61 -26.81 -27.42
C GLN A 74 14.09 -26.78 -27.02
N VAL A 75 14.46 -27.24 -25.82
CA VAL A 75 15.87 -27.27 -25.36
C VAL A 75 16.68 -28.42 -25.99
N SER A 76 16.04 -29.46 -26.53
CA SER A 76 16.77 -30.61 -27.09
C SER A 76 17.18 -30.46 -28.57
N SER A 77 16.71 -29.45 -29.29
CA SER A 77 17.05 -29.26 -30.71
C SER A 77 18.09 -28.15 -30.97
N GLU A 78 18.54 -27.42 -29.94
CA GLU A 78 19.41 -26.24 -30.10
C GLU A 78 20.85 -26.43 -29.59
N GLN A 79 21.26 -27.66 -29.24
CA GLN A 79 22.63 -27.97 -28.79
C GLN A 79 23.59 -28.50 -29.87
N ILE A 80 23.21 -28.48 -31.15
CA ILE A 80 24.10 -28.92 -32.25
C ILE A 80 24.21 -27.84 -33.33
N SER A 81 24.63 -26.61 -32.98
CA SER A 81 25.21 -25.65 -33.95
C SER A 81 25.68 -24.34 -33.29
N GLN A 82 26.54 -24.39 -32.27
CA GLN A 82 27.30 -23.19 -31.87
C GLN A 82 28.74 -23.54 -31.56
N LYS A 83 29.51 -23.74 -32.63
CA LYS A 83 30.94 -23.46 -32.67
C LYS A 83 31.24 -22.73 -33.98
N GLU A 84 30.64 -21.56 -34.15
CA GLU A 84 31.13 -20.55 -35.07
C GLU A 84 31.33 -19.25 -34.32
N GLU A 85 32.58 -18.82 -34.37
CA GLU A 85 33.15 -17.58 -33.86
C GLU A 85 32.54 -16.43 -34.70
N SER A 86 31.29 -16.10 -34.42
CA SER A 86 30.56 -15.07 -35.16
C SER A 86 30.99 -13.69 -34.68
N GLN A 87 31.82 -13.08 -35.51
CA GLN A 87 32.19 -11.67 -35.50
C GLN A 87 30.92 -10.82 -35.28
N SER A 88 30.77 -10.27 -34.07
CA SER A 88 29.56 -9.61 -33.61
C SER A 88 29.24 -8.39 -34.47
N GLN A 89 28.30 -8.54 -35.40
CA GLN A 89 27.69 -7.37 -36.04
C GLN A 89 26.94 -6.56 -34.97
N PRO A 90 27.01 -5.22 -35.02
CA PRO A 90 26.31 -4.37 -34.06
C PRO A 90 24.80 -4.60 -34.17
N LEU A 91 24.16 -4.92 -33.04
CA LEU A 91 22.71 -5.11 -32.95
C LEU A 91 22.01 -3.77 -33.19
N PHE A 92 21.34 -3.62 -34.35
CA PHE A 92 20.57 -2.43 -34.67
C PHE A 92 19.18 -2.49 -34.02
N LEU A 93 19.01 -1.81 -32.90
CA LEU A 93 17.72 -1.69 -32.21
C LEU A 93 16.84 -0.60 -32.86
N THR A 94 15.60 -0.95 -33.19
CA THR A 94 14.60 0.01 -33.67
C THR A 94 14.06 0.91 -32.55
N GLY A 95 13.18 1.85 -32.88
CA GLY A 95 12.54 2.73 -31.90
C GLY A 95 11.69 1.97 -30.87
N SER A 96 10.93 0.96 -31.31
CA SER A 96 10.13 0.10 -30.42
C SER A 96 11.01 -0.77 -29.51
N ASP A 97 12.10 -1.33 -30.05
CA ASP A 97 13.07 -2.11 -29.26
C ASP A 97 13.69 -1.26 -28.11
N LYS A 98 14.04 0.00 -28.40
CA LYS A 98 14.57 0.94 -27.39
C LYS A 98 13.52 1.28 -26.33
N LEU A 99 12.29 1.56 -26.76
CA LEU A 99 11.19 1.89 -25.85
C LEU A 99 10.85 0.70 -24.92
N TYR A 100 10.88 -0.53 -25.46
CA TYR A 100 10.72 -1.75 -24.68
C TYR A 100 11.82 -1.88 -23.62
N LEU A 101 13.09 -1.68 -23.99
CA LEU A 101 14.21 -1.70 -23.05
C LEU A 101 14.06 -0.64 -21.95
N GLU A 102 13.64 0.57 -22.29
CA GLU A 102 13.38 1.63 -21.31
C GLU A 102 12.28 1.22 -20.31
N VAL A 103 11.18 0.65 -20.78
CA VAL A 103 10.07 0.17 -19.94
C VAL A 103 10.49 -0.98 -19.04
N ILE A 104 11.21 -1.98 -19.57
CA ILE A 104 11.69 -3.12 -18.76
C ILE A 104 12.72 -2.67 -17.73
N ASN A 105 13.68 -1.82 -18.10
CA ASN A 105 14.66 -1.27 -17.16
C ASN A 105 13.98 -0.45 -16.06
N TYR A 106 13.00 0.38 -16.42
CA TYR A 106 12.20 1.12 -15.44
C TYR A 106 11.43 0.19 -14.50
N ASN A 107 10.83 -0.88 -15.03
CA ASN A 107 10.13 -1.89 -14.23
C ASN A 107 11.09 -2.63 -13.28
N GLN A 108 12.28 -3.02 -13.75
CA GLN A 108 13.31 -3.67 -12.92
C GLN A 108 13.74 -2.77 -11.76
N LYS A 109 13.91 -1.46 -12.02
CA LYS A 109 14.20 -0.47 -10.97
C LYS A 109 13.02 -0.31 -10.00
N LEU A 110 11.78 -0.43 -10.47
CA LEU A 110 10.59 -0.28 -9.63
C LEU A 110 10.20 -1.50 -8.81
N SER A 111 10.44 -2.71 -9.31
CA SER A 111 10.07 -3.98 -8.67
C SER A 111 10.43 -4.04 -7.18
N PRO A 112 11.68 -3.74 -6.74
CA PRO A 112 12.01 -3.81 -5.31
C PRO A 112 11.18 -2.83 -4.46
N PHE A 113 10.81 -1.67 -4.99
CA PHE A 113 9.95 -0.71 -4.28
C PHE A 113 8.52 -1.23 -4.14
N PHE A 114 7.97 -1.84 -5.19
CA PHE A 114 6.65 -2.45 -5.11
C PHE A 114 6.61 -3.57 -4.08
N ASP A 115 7.64 -4.41 -4.02
CA ASP A 115 7.72 -5.49 -3.05
C ASP A 115 7.84 -4.97 -1.61
N GLN A 116 8.66 -3.93 -1.39
CA GLN A 116 8.75 -3.27 -0.09
C GLN A 116 7.42 -2.64 0.34
N LEU A 117 6.75 -1.89 -0.56
CA LEU A 117 5.45 -1.28 -0.28
C LEU A 117 4.37 -2.34 0.03
N LYS A 118 4.35 -3.46 -0.71
CA LYS A 118 3.45 -4.58 -0.43
C LYS A 118 3.71 -5.19 0.94
N LYS A 119 4.98 -5.37 1.31
CA LYS A 119 5.38 -5.89 2.63
C LYS A 119 4.94 -4.96 3.76
N ILE A 120 5.18 -3.65 3.63
CA ILE A 120 4.71 -2.63 4.58
C ILE A 120 3.19 -2.69 4.70
N ALA A 121 2.47 -2.65 3.57
CA ALA A 121 1.02 -2.71 3.56
C ALA A 121 0.46 -4.00 4.19
N GLN A 122 1.13 -5.13 4.00
CA GLN A 122 0.77 -6.41 4.62
C GLN A 122 0.94 -6.35 6.14
N GLU A 123 2.09 -5.84 6.61
CA GLU A 123 2.37 -5.70 8.04
C GLU A 123 1.37 -4.77 8.74
N LEU A 124 1.04 -3.64 8.11
CA LEU A 124 0.00 -2.72 8.59
C LEU A 124 -1.37 -3.39 8.72
N SER A 125 -1.68 -4.33 7.82
CA SER A 125 -2.96 -5.05 7.85
C SER A 125 -3.01 -6.20 8.86
N SER A 126 -1.87 -6.82 9.17
CA SER A 126 -1.79 -7.98 10.06
C SER A 126 -1.50 -7.64 11.52
N SER A 127 -1.06 -6.41 11.81
CA SER A 127 -0.48 -6.06 13.10
C SER A 127 -1.44 -6.03 14.30
N ASP A 128 -2.74 -6.30 14.13
CA ASP A 128 -3.79 -6.05 15.15
C ASP A 128 -3.66 -4.66 15.81
N TYR A 129 -3.04 -3.69 15.10
CA TYR A 129 -2.72 -2.35 15.58
C TYR A 129 -1.72 -2.29 16.76
N LYS A 130 -0.93 -3.34 16.96
CA LYS A 130 0.02 -3.51 18.08
C LYS A 130 1.48 -3.50 17.62
N LEU A 131 1.89 -2.47 16.88
CA LEU A 131 3.32 -2.22 16.62
C LEU A 131 3.92 -1.36 17.73
N SER A 132 5.19 -1.59 18.06
CA SER A 132 5.94 -0.72 18.97
C SER A 132 6.22 0.63 18.32
N THR A 133 6.42 1.68 19.14
CA THR A 133 6.79 3.02 18.65
C THR A 133 8.05 3.00 17.78
N ALA A 134 9.05 2.20 18.15
CA ALA A 134 10.27 2.04 17.36
C ALA A 134 9.98 1.44 15.98
N ARG A 135 9.09 0.44 15.90
CA ARG A 135 8.72 -0.16 14.62
C ARG A 135 7.93 0.80 13.73
N TRP A 136 7.06 1.64 14.31
CA TRP A 136 6.39 2.71 13.58
C TRP A 136 7.38 3.68 12.93
N GLN A 137 8.37 4.15 13.68
CA GLN A 137 9.40 5.05 13.18
C GLN A 137 10.22 4.42 12.05
N GLU A 138 10.54 3.12 12.18
CA GLU A 138 11.25 2.38 11.13
C GLU A 138 10.43 2.30 9.83
N LEU A 139 9.12 2.00 9.93
CA LEU A 139 8.25 1.96 8.75
C LEU A 139 8.13 3.33 8.07
N ILE A 140 8.01 4.41 8.85
CA ILE A 140 8.00 5.78 8.30
C ILE A 140 9.32 6.09 7.59
N GLN A 141 10.45 5.74 8.20
CA GLN A 141 11.77 5.94 7.60
C GLN A 141 11.94 5.15 6.30
N GLN A 142 11.45 3.90 6.23
CA GLN A 142 11.45 3.10 5.01
C GLN A 142 10.61 3.77 3.91
N LEU A 143 9.43 4.32 4.24
CA LEU A 143 8.60 5.04 3.27
C LEU A 143 9.27 6.34 2.78
N ASP A 144 10.00 7.04 3.63
CA ASP A 144 10.78 8.22 3.23
C ASP A 144 11.95 7.84 2.30
N GLN A 145 12.64 6.74 2.58
CA GLN A 145 13.68 6.21 1.70
C GLN A 145 13.11 5.84 0.32
N ILE A 146 11.99 5.12 0.27
CA ILE A 146 11.30 4.76 -0.98
C ILE A 146 10.86 6.03 -1.73
N SER A 147 10.31 7.02 -1.02
CA SER A 147 9.96 8.33 -1.61
C SER A 147 11.16 8.99 -2.28
N ASN A 148 12.30 9.06 -1.60
CA ASN A 148 13.50 9.71 -2.13
C ASN A 148 14.09 8.95 -3.33
N LEU A 149 14.12 7.62 -3.27
CA LEU A 149 14.62 6.79 -4.37
C LEU A 149 13.72 6.90 -5.61
N THR A 150 12.40 6.94 -5.43
CA THR A 150 11.44 7.04 -6.55
C THR A 150 11.40 8.44 -7.17
N GLN A 151 11.76 9.50 -6.45
CA GLN A 151 11.84 10.86 -7.01
C GLN A 151 12.85 10.98 -8.16
N ASN A 152 13.94 10.21 -8.09
CA ASN A 152 15.02 10.22 -9.07
C ASN A 152 14.72 9.35 -10.31
N LEU A 153 13.64 8.56 -10.27
CA LEU A 153 13.24 7.74 -11.40
C LEU A 153 12.48 8.57 -12.43
N SER A 154 13.00 8.59 -13.65
CA SER A 154 12.33 9.20 -14.81
C SER A 154 11.55 8.11 -15.55
N PRO A 155 10.20 8.19 -15.60
CA PRO A 155 9.41 7.23 -16.36
C PRO A 155 9.65 7.43 -17.87
N PRO A 156 9.68 6.35 -18.65
CA PRO A 156 9.47 6.42 -20.09
C PRO A 156 8.22 7.23 -20.45
N GLY A 157 8.28 8.03 -21.51
CA GLY A 157 7.22 8.99 -21.85
C GLY A 157 5.83 8.37 -22.10
N ASN A 158 5.80 7.08 -22.46
CA ASN A 158 4.61 6.28 -22.69
C ASN A 158 3.97 5.70 -21.42
N LEU A 159 4.60 5.77 -20.25
CA LEU A 159 4.02 5.30 -18.98
C LEU A 159 3.11 6.34 -18.30
N GLY A 160 2.83 7.47 -18.96
CA GLY A 160 1.81 8.44 -18.58
C GLY A 160 1.85 8.84 -17.09
N PRO A 161 0.76 8.66 -16.31
CA PRO A 161 0.67 9.13 -14.94
C PRO A 161 1.38 8.24 -13.90
N CYS A 162 2.10 7.18 -14.30
CA CYS A 162 2.69 6.19 -13.38
C CYS A 162 3.55 6.83 -12.28
N ARG A 163 4.39 7.82 -12.61
CA ARG A 163 5.22 8.54 -11.63
C ARG A 163 4.37 9.32 -10.61
N ALA A 164 3.35 10.02 -11.07
CA ALA A 164 2.48 10.80 -10.19
C ALA A 164 1.67 9.88 -9.26
N MET A 165 1.19 8.75 -9.78
CA MET A 165 0.48 7.73 -9.01
C MET A 165 1.37 7.05 -7.98
N LEU A 166 2.61 6.69 -8.33
CA LEU A 166 3.54 6.09 -7.38
C LEU A 166 3.90 7.07 -6.26
N LYS A 167 4.16 8.34 -6.60
CA LYS A 167 4.39 9.39 -5.60
C LYS A 167 3.19 9.54 -4.66
N ASN A 168 1.98 9.60 -5.20
CA ASN A 168 0.77 9.70 -4.40
C ASN A 168 0.60 8.45 -3.51
N SER A 169 0.87 7.26 -4.03
CA SER A 169 0.78 6.00 -3.28
C SER A 169 1.66 6.00 -2.04
N ILE A 170 2.90 6.50 -2.17
CA ILE A 170 3.85 6.56 -1.06
C ILE A 170 3.35 7.56 0.00
N GLU A 171 2.87 8.73 -0.42
CA GLU A 171 2.31 9.73 0.50
C GLU A 171 1.06 9.20 1.22
N GLN A 172 0.15 8.53 0.51
CA GLN A 172 -1.02 7.87 1.11
C GLN A 172 -0.59 6.79 2.12
N MET A 173 0.46 6.03 1.83
CA MET A 173 0.97 5.02 2.78
C MET A 173 1.60 5.67 4.03
N LYS A 174 2.25 6.82 3.90
CA LYS A 174 2.74 7.61 5.05
C LYS A 174 1.57 8.13 5.89
N THR A 175 0.53 8.69 5.26
CA THR A 175 -0.67 9.15 5.94
C THR A 175 -1.36 7.99 6.68
N ALA A 176 -1.49 6.83 6.05
CA ALA A 176 -2.02 5.62 6.69
C ALA A 176 -1.18 5.21 7.91
N THR A 177 0.16 5.18 7.77
CA THR A 177 1.08 4.80 8.85
C THR A 177 0.99 5.76 10.04
N ASN A 178 0.93 7.06 9.78
CA ASN A 178 0.75 8.09 10.81
C ASN A 178 -0.61 7.99 11.50
N ALA A 179 -1.69 7.79 10.73
CA ALA A 179 -3.02 7.58 11.29
C ALA A 179 -3.04 6.34 12.20
N LEU A 180 -2.39 5.25 11.79
CA LEU A 180 -2.38 4.03 12.58
C LEU A 180 -1.56 4.15 13.87
N SER A 181 -0.40 4.80 13.80
CA SER A 181 0.36 5.16 15.00
C SER A 181 -0.47 5.99 15.98
N ASN A 182 -1.22 6.99 15.49
CA ASN A 182 -2.12 7.79 16.33
C ASN A 182 -3.25 6.94 16.94
N TYR A 183 -3.84 6.02 16.15
CA TYR A 183 -4.90 5.13 16.61
C TYR A 183 -4.43 4.21 17.75
N THR A 184 -3.19 3.72 17.71
CA THR A 184 -2.61 2.90 18.79
C THR A 184 -2.59 3.64 20.13
N HIS A 185 -2.41 4.97 20.13
CA HIS A 185 -2.38 5.79 21.35
C HIS A 185 -3.75 6.37 21.70
N ASN A 186 -4.62 6.57 20.70
CA ASN A 186 -5.95 7.14 20.83
C ASN A 186 -6.91 6.43 19.86
N PRO A 187 -7.64 5.38 20.31
CA PRO A 187 -8.45 4.52 19.44
C PRO A 187 -9.77 5.20 19.02
N ASP A 188 -9.68 6.28 18.25
CA ASP A 188 -10.81 6.97 17.63
C ASP A 188 -11.20 6.25 16.31
N PRO A 189 -12.45 5.79 16.16
CA PRO A 189 -12.96 5.20 14.93
C PRO A 189 -12.71 6.03 13.66
N LYS A 190 -12.70 7.37 13.75
CA LYS A 190 -12.41 8.24 12.61
C LYS A 190 -10.96 8.09 12.12
N ILE A 191 -10.01 7.96 13.05
CA ILE A 191 -8.60 7.76 12.71
C ILE A 191 -8.44 6.39 12.02
N LYS A 192 -9.16 5.37 12.48
CA LYS A 192 -9.19 4.06 11.82
C LYS A 192 -9.71 4.15 10.38
N THR A 193 -10.79 4.89 10.14
CA THR A 193 -11.31 5.11 8.79
C THR A 193 -10.28 5.80 7.89
N ILE A 194 -9.59 6.85 8.39
CA ILE A 194 -8.51 7.53 7.64
C ILE A 194 -7.42 6.52 7.27
N PHE A 195 -6.99 5.66 8.20
CA PHE A 195 -6.03 4.61 7.92
C PHE A 195 -6.51 3.66 6.82
N GLU A 196 -7.72 3.11 6.94
CA GLU A 196 -8.28 2.14 5.99
C GLU A 196 -8.40 2.72 4.57
N GLU A 197 -8.89 3.96 4.45
CA GLU A 197 -9.05 4.67 3.17
C GLU A 197 -7.71 4.97 2.49
N ASN A 198 -6.73 5.48 3.24
CA ASN A 198 -5.42 5.81 2.70
C ASN A 198 -4.65 4.53 2.30
N LEU A 199 -4.74 3.46 3.10
CA LEU A 199 -4.10 2.18 2.78
C LEU A 199 -4.73 1.54 1.52
N LEU A 200 -6.05 1.58 1.39
CA LEU A 200 -6.75 1.06 0.22
C LEU A 200 -6.37 1.86 -1.04
N THR A 201 -6.35 3.19 -0.94
CA THR A 201 -5.97 4.09 -2.04
C THR A 201 -4.53 3.82 -2.51
N SER A 202 -3.59 3.70 -1.57
CA SER A 202 -2.21 3.37 -1.86
C SER A 202 -2.07 2.04 -2.61
N ARG A 203 -2.75 0.98 -2.13
CA ARG A 203 -2.77 -0.33 -2.81
C ARG A 203 -3.32 -0.26 -4.22
N SER A 204 -4.42 0.46 -4.42
CA SER A 204 -5.03 0.63 -5.74
C SER A 204 -4.08 1.31 -6.72
N GLN A 205 -3.33 2.33 -6.27
CA GLN A 205 -2.37 3.04 -7.10
C GLN A 205 -1.13 2.19 -7.44
N ILE A 206 -0.64 1.38 -6.50
CA ILE A 206 0.43 0.41 -6.77
C ILE A 206 -0.02 -0.57 -7.86
N ASN A 207 -1.20 -1.17 -7.70
CA ASN A 207 -1.72 -2.14 -8.67
C ASN A 207 -1.91 -1.49 -10.05
N TYR A 208 -2.46 -0.28 -10.10
CA TYR A 208 -2.62 0.47 -11.35
C TYR A 208 -1.28 0.69 -12.07
N CYS A 209 -0.23 1.11 -11.36
CA CYS A 209 1.10 1.30 -11.95
C CYS A 209 1.67 -0.02 -12.50
N GLN A 210 1.51 -1.13 -11.77
CA GLN A 210 1.96 -2.45 -12.22
C GLN A 210 1.21 -2.92 -13.46
N GLU A 211 -0.11 -2.78 -13.47
CA GLU A 211 -0.97 -3.14 -14.61
C GLU A 211 -0.64 -2.29 -15.86
N LEU A 212 -0.38 -0.99 -15.69
CA LEU A 212 -0.01 -0.11 -16.80
C LEU A 212 1.35 -0.51 -17.42
N ILE A 213 2.35 -0.80 -16.58
CA ILE A 213 3.65 -1.29 -17.06
C ILE A 213 3.49 -2.61 -17.81
N GLU A 214 2.71 -3.54 -17.26
CA GLU A 214 2.43 -4.84 -17.90
C GLU A 214 1.69 -4.66 -19.23
N GLN A 215 0.70 -3.77 -19.29
CA GLN A 215 -0.05 -3.47 -20.50
C GLN A 215 0.85 -2.89 -21.59
N VAL A 216 1.61 -1.84 -21.28
CA VAL A 216 2.53 -1.21 -22.25
C VAL A 216 3.58 -2.21 -22.74
N THR A 217 4.09 -3.07 -21.84
CA THR A 217 5.00 -4.15 -22.23
C THR A 217 4.35 -5.10 -23.23
N LYS A 218 3.10 -5.52 -22.99
CA LYS A 218 2.35 -6.41 -23.88
C LYS A 218 2.08 -5.77 -25.25
N GLU A 219 1.77 -4.48 -25.29
CA GLU A 219 1.54 -3.73 -26.53
C GLU A 219 2.81 -3.57 -27.36
N LEU A 220 3.99 -3.45 -26.71
CA LEU A 220 5.27 -3.31 -27.41
C LEU A 220 5.81 -4.63 -27.98
N ILE A 221 5.51 -5.78 -27.36
CA ILE A 221 5.99 -7.11 -27.82
C ILE A 221 5.74 -7.37 -29.32
N PRO A 222 4.54 -7.19 -29.88
CA PRO A 222 4.31 -7.42 -31.31
C PRO A 222 5.00 -6.41 -32.24
N GLU A 223 5.46 -5.26 -31.72
CA GLU A 223 6.16 -4.23 -32.48
C GLU A 223 7.70 -4.39 -32.47
N LEU A 224 8.22 -5.40 -31.77
CA LEU A 224 9.65 -5.64 -31.68
C LEU A 224 10.19 -6.16 -33.01
N SER A 225 11.26 -5.52 -33.49
CA SER A 225 12.01 -6.00 -34.66
C SER A 225 13.02 -7.08 -34.28
N THR A 226 13.49 -7.05 -33.04
CA THR A 226 14.41 -8.02 -32.48
C THR A 226 13.65 -8.99 -31.58
N ASN A 227 14.04 -10.27 -31.57
CA ASN A 227 13.43 -11.23 -30.65
C ASN A 227 13.56 -10.74 -29.19
N LYS A 228 12.45 -10.76 -28.44
CA LYS A 228 12.37 -10.36 -27.03
C LYS A 228 13.49 -10.96 -26.17
N GLU A 229 13.81 -12.23 -26.34
CA GLU A 229 14.84 -12.93 -25.55
C GLU A 229 16.25 -12.37 -25.81
N ILE A 230 16.53 -11.93 -27.04
CA ILE A 230 17.80 -11.30 -27.39
C ILE A 230 17.89 -9.92 -26.72
N ILE A 231 16.81 -9.15 -26.77
CA ILE A 231 16.72 -7.83 -26.13
C ILE A 231 16.91 -7.96 -24.60
N GLU A 232 16.23 -8.91 -23.97
CA GLU A 232 16.33 -9.15 -22.52
C GLU A 232 17.69 -9.71 -22.11
N LYS A 233 18.32 -10.55 -22.93
CA LYS A 233 19.71 -10.98 -22.73
C LYS A 233 20.67 -9.80 -22.77
N GLU A 234 20.48 -8.83 -23.68
CA GLU A 234 21.32 -7.64 -23.69
C GLU A 234 21.12 -6.78 -22.45
N LEU A 235 19.89 -6.68 -21.94
CA LEU A 235 19.64 -5.99 -20.68
C LEU A 235 20.42 -6.63 -19.50
N GLN A 236 20.55 -7.96 -19.48
CA GLN A 236 21.34 -8.67 -18.46
C GLN A 236 22.85 -8.46 -18.59
N LYS A 237 23.36 -8.07 -19.77
CA LYS A 237 24.79 -7.78 -19.95
C LYS A 237 25.19 -6.44 -19.36
N PHE A 238 24.24 -5.53 -19.14
CA PHE A 238 24.47 -4.35 -18.34
C PHE A 238 24.31 -4.78 -16.88
N PRO A 239 25.41 -4.96 -16.12
CA PRO A 239 25.28 -5.21 -14.69
C PRO A 239 24.40 -4.12 -14.09
N PRO A 240 23.52 -4.45 -13.12
CA PRO A 240 22.77 -3.42 -12.41
C PRO A 240 23.80 -2.40 -11.94
N GLU A 241 23.62 -1.15 -12.39
CA GLU A 241 24.49 -0.03 -12.06
C GLU A 241 24.84 -0.18 -10.58
N PRO A 242 26.13 -0.38 -10.23
CA PRO A 242 26.50 -0.82 -8.89
C PRO A 242 25.82 0.13 -7.95
N SER A 243 24.84 -0.39 -7.19
CA SER A 243 24.10 0.36 -6.19
C SER A 243 25.18 1.09 -5.42
N SER A 244 25.29 2.41 -5.61
CA SER A 244 26.36 3.20 -5.00
C SER A 244 26.43 2.72 -3.57
N PRO A 245 27.58 2.17 -3.12
CA PRO A 245 27.64 1.30 -1.95
C PRO A 245 26.79 1.96 -0.90
N GLU A 246 25.65 1.32 -0.60
CA GLU A 246 24.77 1.79 0.45
C GLU A 246 25.71 1.93 1.62
N THR A 247 26.02 3.18 1.95
CA THR A 247 26.62 3.48 3.22
C THR A 247 25.47 3.18 4.15
N THR A 248 25.34 1.91 4.52
CA THR A 248 24.67 1.45 5.71
C THR A 248 25.48 2.06 6.84
N ALA A 249 25.42 3.38 6.97
CA ALA A 249 25.69 4.03 8.22
C ALA A 249 24.77 3.30 9.18
N PRO A 250 25.30 2.58 10.18
CA PRO A 250 24.46 1.93 11.16
C PRO A 250 23.45 2.96 11.63
N LEU A 251 22.16 2.60 11.60
CA LEU A 251 21.10 3.44 12.13
C LEU A 251 21.61 4.02 13.46
N PRO A 252 21.57 5.36 13.66
CA PRO A 252 21.97 5.92 14.94
C PRO A 252 21.17 5.19 16.02
N GLN A 253 21.86 4.43 16.86
CA GLN A 253 21.21 3.78 17.99
C GLN A 253 20.46 4.85 18.76
N PRO A 254 19.21 4.60 19.19
CA PRO A 254 18.48 5.53 20.04
C PRO A 254 19.39 5.86 21.21
N SER A 255 19.82 7.12 21.30
CA SER A 255 20.64 7.58 22.41
C SER A 255 19.87 7.25 23.68
N GLU A 256 20.49 6.47 24.55
CA GLU A 256 19.96 6.14 25.87
C GLU A 256 19.46 7.44 26.51
N PRO A 257 18.20 7.50 26.99
CA PRO A 257 17.65 8.73 27.52
C PRO A 257 18.55 9.20 28.66
N ALA A 258 19.14 10.39 28.47
CA ALA A 258 19.97 11.01 29.49
C ALA A 258 19.20 11.01 30.82
N PRO A 259 19.86 10.67 31.95
CA PRO A 259 19.19 10.67 33.24
C PRO A 259 18.60 12.06 33.47
N ILE A 260 17.27 12.08 33.66
CA ILE A 260 16.50 13.27 34.00
C ILE A 260 17.12 13.83 35.28
N SER A 261 17.93 14.87 35.14
CA SER A 261 18.36 15.68 36.27
C SER A 261 17.12 16.37 36.81
N GLN A 262 16.73 16.00 38.03
CA GLN A 262 15.66 16.64 38.77
C GLN A 262 16.07 18.10 39.07
N GLU A 263 15.76 19.02 38.17
CA GLU A 263 15.76 20.44 38.50
C GLU A 263 14.54 20.74 39.36
N THR A 264 14.82 21.13 40.60
CA THR A 264 13.85 21.60 41.59
C THR A 264 13.24 22.90 41.07
N ILE A 265 11.97 22.87 40.65
CA ILE A 265 11.22 24.07 40.31
C ILE A 265 10.87 24.80 41.61
N GLN A 266 11.50 25.95 41.80
CA GLN A 266 11.18 26.92 42.85
C GLN A 266 9.98 27.76 42.39
N GLU A 267 8.89 27.75 43.16
CA GLU A 267 7.70 28.57 42.94
C GLU A 267 8.06 30.07 42.93
N GLY A 268 7.89 30.71 41.77
CA GLY A 268 7.93 32.16 41.62
C GLY A 268 6.58 32.67 41.14
N ALA A 269 5.70 33.02 42.09
CA ALA A 269 4.44 33.67 41.80
C ALA A 269 4.67 35.08 41.22
N THR A 270 4.25 35.32 39.97
CA THR A 270 4.08 36.67 39.43
C THR A 270 2.69 36.79 38.84
N ASN A 271 1.81 37.45 39.60
CA ASN A 271 0.48 37.86 39.18
C ASN A 271 0.58 38.88 38.04
N THR A 272 0.08 38.54 36.86
CA THR A 272 -0.18 39.50 35.78
C THR A 272 -1.70 39.61 35.59
N PRO A 273 -2.30 40.82 35.69
CA PRO A 273 -3.75 40.99 35.51
C PRO A 273 -4.16 40.82 34.04
N LEU A 274 -5.28 40.13 33.84
CA LEU A 274 -5.99 39.94 32.58
C LEU A 274 -6.64 41.27 32.14
N PRO A 275 -6.49 41.74 30.89
CA PRO A 275 -7.29 42.84 30.39
C PRO A 275 -8.71 42.38 30.00
N GLU A 276 -9.66 43.14 30.52
CA GLU A 276 -11.11 43.05 30.39
C GLU A 276 -11.59 43.29 28.94
N ASN A 277 -12.51 42.43 28.48
CA ASN A 277 -13.62 42.67 27.55
C ASN A 277 -13.42 43.70 26.40
N ALA A 278 -13.18 43.19 25.19
CA ALA A 278 -13.47 43.90 23.94
C ALA A 278 -14.68 43.27 23.25
N VAL A 279 -15.82 43.96 23.30
CA VAL A 279 -17.05 43.64 22.55
C VAL A 279 -16.85 44.07 21.08
N PRO A 280 -17.12 43.21 20.09
CA PRO A 280 -17.05 43.59 18.68
C PRO A 280 -18.26 44.44 18.25
N PRO A 281 -18.07 45.43 17.36
CA PRO A 281 -19.16 46.25 16.83
C PRO A 281 -20.04 45.46 15.83
N PRO A 282 -21.31 45.88 15.64
CA PRO A 282 -22.19 45.27 14.66
C PRO A 282 -21.75 45.61 13.23
N LEU A 283 -21.79 44.61 12.36
CA LEU A 283 -21.52 44.73 10.92
C LEU A 283 -22.70 45.43 10.20
N PRO A 284 -22.42 46.15 9.10
CA PRO A 284 -23.41 46.82 8.26
C PRO A 284 -24.25 45.87 7.39
#